data_AF-A0AAD5W7M7-F1
#
_entry.id   AF-A0AAD5W7M7-F1
#
_cell.length_a   1.000
_cell.length_b   1.000
_cell.length_c   1.000
_cell.angle_alpha   90.00
_cell.angle_beta   90.00
_cell.angle_gamma   90.00
#
_symmetry.space_group_name_H-M   'P 1'
#
loop_
_entity.id
_entity.type
_entity.pdbx_description
1 polymer ?
#
loop_
_entity_poly.entity_id
_entity_poly.type
_entity_poly.pdbx_seq_one_letter_code
_entity_poly.pdbx_strand_id
1 'polypeptide(L)'
;LAVLEPSMIGEPADPFATPLEILPEWYFFPVFQILRTVPNKLLGVLLMVSVPLGLLTVPFLENVNKFQNPFRRPVATTVFLIGTIVALWLGIGATLPIDKSLTLGLF
;
A
#
# COMPACT_ATOMS: atom_id res chain seq x y z
N LEU A 1 -19.29 -1.48 16.52
CA LEU A 1 -19.17 -0.67 15.29
C LEU A 1 -20.34 -0.92 14.34
N ALA A 2 -20.61 -2.14 13.87
CA ALA A 2 -21.69 -2.41 12.90
C ALA A 2 -23.11 -1.88 13.27
N VAL A 3 -23.47 -1.82 14.56
CA VAL A 3 -24.76 -1.23 15.01
C VAL A 3 -24.72 0.31 15.00
N LEU A 4 -23.56 0.89 15.31
CA LEU A 4 -23.36 2.35 15.37
C LEU A 4 -23.15 2.95 13.97
N GLU A 5 -22.49 2.19 13.09
CA GLU A 5 -22.17 2.56 11.71
C GLU A 5 -22.55 1.40 10.78
N PRO A 6 -23.83 1.31 10.37
CA PRO A 6 -24.26 0.31 9.41
C PRO A 6 -23.68 0.60 8.02
N SER A 7 -23.49 -0.44 7.22
CA SER A 7 -22.99 -0.32 5.85
C SER A 7 -23.98 0.44 4.96
N MET A 8 -23.49 1.41 4.21
CA MET A 8 -24.29 2.14 3.22
C MET A 8 -24.51 1.26 1.98
N ILE A 9 -25.70 1.36 1.39
CA ILE A 9 -26.03 0.70 0.11
C ILE A 9 -25.88 1.75 -1.00
N GLY A 10 -25.05 1.44 -1.99
CA GLY A 10 -24.82 2.30 -3.15
C GLY A 10 -25.88 2.15 -4.24
N GLU A 11 -25.71 2.91 -5.32
CA GLU A 11 -26.54 2.81 -6.52
C GLU A 11 -26.25 1.51 -7.29
N PRO A 12 -27.21 0.99 -8.08
CA PRO A 12 -26.96 -0.11 -9.00
C PRO A 12 -25.85 0.22 -10.01
N ALA A 13 -25.07 -0.77 -10.42
CA ALA A 13 -23.98 -0.57 -11.37
C ALA A 13 -24.48 -0.14 -12.76
N ASP A 14 -23.92 0.95 -13.29
CA ASP A 14 -24.13 1.42 -14.66
C ASP A 14 -22.80 1.41 -15.43
N PRO A 15 -22.64 0.58 -16.47
CA PRO A 15 -21.43 0.54 -17.29
C PRO A 15 -21.11 1.83 -18.06
N PHE A 16 -22.10 2.72 -18.28
CA PHE A 16 -21.93 3.95 -19.05
C PHE A 16 -21.69 5.19 -18.18
N ALA A 17 -21.77 5.05 -16.84
CA ALA A 17 -21.56 6.14 -15.91
C ALA A 17 -20.45 5.78 -14.90
N THR A 18 -19.29 6.42 -15.02
CA THR A 18 -18.19 6.27 -14.06
C THR A 18 -18.33 7.28 -12.92
N PRO A 19 -18.25 6.86 -11.64
CA PRO A 19 -18.27 7.78 -10.52
C PRO A 19 -17.01 8.66 -10.52
N LEU A 20 -17.12 9.83 -9.88
CA LEU A 20 -16.02 10.81 -9.82
C LEU A 20 -14.80 10.30 -9.03
N GLU A 21 -15.04 9.53 -7.98
CA GLU A 21 -14.02 8.89 -7.15
C GLU A 21 -14.11 7.37 -7.26
N ILE A 22 -12.97 6.73 -7.56
CA ILE A 22 -12.86 5.27 -7.68
C ILE A 22 -11.71 4.84 -6.79
N LEU A 23 -12.05 4.24 -5.65
CA LEU A 23 -11.11 3.75 -4.66
C LEU A 23 -11.43 2.29 -4.34
N PRO A 24 -10.41 1.43 -4.17
CA PRO A 24 -10.61 0.06 -3.69
C PRO A 24 -10.77 0.04 -2.16
N GLU A 25 -10.71 -1.13 -1.55
CA GLU A 25 -10.63 -1.23 -0.09
C GLU A 25 -9.28 -0.73 0.46
N TRP A 26 -9.29 -0.29 1.71
CA TRP A 26 -8.19 0.45 2.34
C TRP A 26 -6.83 -0.28 2.33
N TYR A 27 -6.82 -1.60 2.45
CA TYR A 27 -5.58 -2.40 2.42
C TYR A 27 -4.97 -2.50 1.02
N PHE A 28 -5.73 -2.19 -0.03
CA PHE A 28 -5.22 -2.09 -1.40
C PHE A 28 -4.68 -0.70 -1.75
N PHE A 29 -4.87 0.32 -0.89
CA PHE A 29 -4.42 1.69 -1.19
C PHE A 29 -2.94 1.82 -1.57
N PRO A 30 -1.98 1.18 -0.87
CA PRO A 30 -0.57 1.31 -1.26
C PRO A 30 -0.28 0.73 -2.66
N VAL A 31 -0.92 -0.39 -3.00
CA VAL A 31 -0.79 -1.04 -4.31
C VAL A 31 -1.49 -0.22 -5.40
N PHE A 32 -2.69 0.30 -5.11
CA PHE A 32 -3.42 1.18 -6.01
C PHE A 32 -2.63 2.45 -6.34
N GLN A 33 -1.98 3.04 -5.33
CA GLN A 33 -1.10 4.19 -5.53
C GLN A 33 0.07 3.86 -6.46
N ILE A 34 0.71 2.69 -6.32
CA ILE A 34 1.77 2.24 -7.24
C ILE A 34 1.23 2.09 -8.67
N LEU A 35 0.07 1.43 -8.82
CA LEU A 35 -0.52 1.16 -10.14
C LEU A 35 -0.88 2.43 -10.92
N ARG A 36 -1.34 3.48 -10.25
CA ARG A 36 -1.73 4.74 -10.91
C ARG A 36 -0.59 5.74 -11.09
N THR A 37 0.51 5.59 -10.37
CA THR A 37 1.67 6.51 -10.44
C THR A 37 2.76 6.05 -11.38
N VAL A 38 2.96 4.74 -11.53
CA VAL A 38 4.02 4.19 -12.39
C VAL A 38 3.58 4.28 -13.86
N PRO A 39 4.33 4.98 -14.74
CA PRO A 39 3.92 5.18 -16.13
C PRO A 39 3.97 3.90 -16.97
N ASN A 40 4.91 2.99 -16.65
CA ASN A 40 5.02 1.70 -17.33
C ASN A 40 4.13 0.65 -16.64
N LYS A 41 3.10 0.19 -17.36
CA LYS A 41 2.12 -0.80 -16.86
C LYS A 41 2.78 -2.11 -16.42
N LEU A 42 3.78 -2.61 -17.16
CA LEU A 42 4.47 -3.85 -16.81
C LEU A 42 5.27 -3.69 -15.51
N LEU A 43 5.94 -2.54 -15.33
CA LEU A 43 6.67 -2.25 -14.10
C LEU A 43 5.72 -2.15 -12.90
N GLY A 44 4.56 -1.50 -13.06
CA GLY A 44 3.54 -1.42 -12.01
C GLY A 44 3.04 -2.80 -11.56
N VAL A 45 2.79 -3.70 -12.52
CA VAL A 45 2.37 -5.08 -12.22
C VAL A 45 3.50 -5.86 -11.51
N LEU A 46 4.75 -5.73 -11.95
CA LEU A 46 5.89 -6.38 -11.29
C LEU A 46 6.06 -5.89 -9.84
N LEU A 47 5.92 -4.58 -9.60
CA LEU A 47 6.00 -4.01 -8.25
C LEU A 47 4.87 -4.52 -7.35
N MET A 48 3.65 -4.67 -7.87
CA MET A 48 2.54 -5.24 -7.11
C MET A 48 2.82 -6.68 -6.66
N VAL A 49 3.29 -7.53 -7.58
CA VAL A 49 3.62 -8.94 -7.29
C VAL A 49 4.85 -9.05 -6.38
N SER A 50 5.75 -8.06 -6.41
CA SER A 50 6.94 -8.04 -5.57
C SER A 50 6.64 -7.97 -4.07
N VAL A 51 5.49 -7.45 -3.66
CA VAL A 51 5.13 -7.33 -2.23
C VAL A 51 4.99 -8.71 -1.57
N PRO A 52 4.10 -9.62 -2.03
CA PRO A 52 4.00 -10.95 -1.44
C PRO A 52 5.26 -11.80 -1.69
N LEU A 53 5.91 -11.69 -2.85
CA LEU A 53 7.14 -12.44 -3.13
C LEU A 53 8.29 -12.01 -2.20
N GLY A 54 8.46 -10.70 -1.99
CA GLY A 54 9.46 -10.16 -1.08
C GLY A 54 9.24 -10.63 0.34
N LEU A 55 7.99 -10.57 0.83
CA LEU A 55 7.64 -11.08 2.17
C LEU A 55 7.91 -12.58 2.33
N LEU A 56 7.67 -13.38 1.28
CA LEU A 56 7.99 -14.81 1.27
C LEU A 56 9.49 -15.07 1.45
N THR A 57 10.35 -14.20 0.90
CA THR A 57 11.81 -14.36 0.99
C THR A 57 12.41 -13.97 2.35
N VAL A 58 11.70 -13.20 3.19
CA VAL A 58 12.19 -12.68 4.48
C VAL A 58 12.84 -13.76 5.37
N PRO A 59 12.18 -14.89 5.70
CA PRO A 59 12.77 -15.89 6.60
C PRO A 59 14.03 -16.54 6.04
N PHE A 60 14.19 -16.60 4.71
CA PHE A 60 15.37 -17.19 4.07
C PHE A 60 16.56 -16.22 4.09
N LEU A 61 16.31 -14.94 3.84
CA LEU A 61 17.34 -13.89 3.85
C LEU A 61 17.79 -13.54 5.27
N GLU A 62 16.86 -13.52 6.23
CA GLU A 62 17.13 -13.13 7.61
C GLU A 62 17.70 -14.26 8.49
N ASN A 63 17.84 -15.48 7.96
CA ASN A 63 18.37 -16.65 8.69
C ASN A 63 19.87 -16.52 9.08
N VAL A 64 20.53 -15.43 8.68
CA VAL A 64 21.92 -15.14 9.08
C VAL A 64 22.09 -14.99 10.60
N ASN A 65 21.04 -14.58 11.33
CA ASN A 65 21.07 -14.42 12.78
C ASN A 65 19.90 -15.14 13.47
N LYS A 66 20.16 -15.67 14.68
CA LYS A 66 19.15 -16.37 15.51
C LYS A 66 18.43 -15.45 16.49
N PHE A 67 18.81 -14.17 16.54
CA PHE A 67 18.23 -13.22 17.49
C PHE A 67 16.78 -12.96 17.11
N GLN A 68 15.88 -12.93 18.10
CA GLN A 68 14.46 -12.63 17.90
C GLN A 68 14.11 -11.21 18.36
N ASN A 69 14.88 -10.66 19.31
CA ASN A 69 14.64 -9.32 19.83
C ASN A 69 15.00 -8.24 18.78
N PRO A 70 14.06 -7.35 18.39
CA PRO A 70 14.33 -6.25 17.44
C PRO A 70 15.51 -5.36 17.82
N PHE A 71 15.72 -5.10 19.12
CA PHE A 71 16.86 -4.31 19.60
C PHE A 71 18.23 -4.95 19.32
N ARG A 72 18.25 -6.27 19.04
CA ARG A 72 19.46 -7.02 18.64
C ARG A 72 19.58 -7.19 17.13
N ARG A 73 18.66 -6.62 16.34
CA ARG A 73 18.60 -6.73 14.87
C ARG A 73 18.37 -5.35 14.23
N PRO A 74 19.23 -4.35 14.52
CA PRO A 74 18.96 -2.95 14.18
C PRO A 74 18.69 -2.75 12.67
N VAL A 75 19.44 -3.44 11.80
CA VAL A 75 19.27 -3.32 10.34
C VAL A 75 17.88 -3.80 9.89
N ALA A 76 17.48 -5.01 10.30
CA ALA A 76 16.18 -5.57 9.93
C ALA A 76 15.02 -4.70 10.47
N THR A 77 15.14 -4.23 11.71
CA THR A 77 14.16 -3.33 12.32
C THR A 77 14.06 -2.00 11.58
N THR A 78 15.18 -1.38 11.19
CA THR A 78 15.16 -0.14 10.41
C THR A 78 14.52 -0.33 9.03
N VAL A 79 14.85 -1.42 8.32
CA VAL A 79 14.23 -1.74 7.01
C VAL A 79 12.73 -1.94 7.14
N PHE A 80 12.28 -2.66 8.17
CA PHE A 80 10.86 -2.84 8.47
C PHE A 80 10.15 -1.50 8.74
N LEU A 81 10.76 -0.62 9.53
CA LEU A 81 10.18 0.70 9.83
C LEU A 81 10.09 1.56 8.58
N ILE A 82 11.12 1.59 7.73
CA ILE A 82 11.10 2.30 6.45
C ILE A 82 9.99 1.74 5.56
N GLY A 83 9.90 0.41 5.41
CA GLY A 83 8.85 -0.24 4.62
C GLY A 83 7.44 0.09 5.13
N THR A 84 7.25 0.12 6.45
CA THR A 84 5.98 0.51 7.07
C THR A 84 5.63 1.97 6.79
N ILE A 85 6.60 2.88 6.94
CA ILE A 85 6.40 4.31 6.65
C ILE A 85 6.06 4.51 5.17
N VAL A 86 6.75 3.83 4.25
CA VAL A 86 6.48 3.90 2.80
C VAL A 86 5.08 3.36 2.49
N ALA A 87 4.67 2.24 3.08
CA ALA A 87 3.33 1.68 2.88
C ALA A 87 2.24 2.66 3.36
N LEU A 88 2.43 3.29 4.52
CA LEU A 88 1.52 4.32 5.03
C LEU A 88 1.51 5.56 4.13
N TRP A 89 2.68 6.01 3.68
CA TRP A 89 2.81 7.17 2.78
C TRP A 89 2.05 6.95 1.48
N LEU A 90 2.21 5.79 0.85
CA LEU A 90 1.49 5.41 -0.37
C LEU A 90 -0.01 5.24 -0.10
N GLY A 91 -0.38 4.68 1.06
CA GLY A 91 -1.77 4.52 1.47
C GLY A 91 -2.49 5.87 1.63
N ILE A 92 -1.85 6.86 2.24
CA ILE A 92 -2.39 8.22 2.36
C ILE A 92 -2.38 8.91 0.99
N GLY A 93 -1.31 8.76 0.22
CA GLY A 93 -1.20 9.34 -1.13
C GLY A 93 -2.31 8.87 -2.07
N ALA A 94 -2.84 7.65 -1.88
CA ALA A 94 -3.91 7.06 -2.69
C ALA A 94 -5.23 7.86 -2.69
N THR A 95 -5.55 8.54 -1.59
CA THR A 95 -6.79 9.33 -1.45
C THR A 95 -6.63 10.76 -1.96
N LEU A 96 -5.41 11.18 -2.27
CA LEU A 96 -5.11 12.52 -2.79
C LEU A 96 -5.09 12.56 -4.32
N PRO A 97 -5.27 13.75 -4.92
CA PRO A 97 -5.05 13.96 -6.35
C PRO A 97 -3.63 13.57 -6.77
N ILE A 98 -3.48 13.07 -8.00
CA ILE A 98 -2.22 12.50 -8.49
C ILE A 98 -1.04 13.50 -8.38
N ASP A 99 -1.30 14.78 -8.64
CA ASP A 99 -0.32 15.86 -8.62
C ASP A 99 0.33 16.09 -7.25
N LYS A 100 -0.42 15.82 -6.17
CA LYS A 100 0.04 15.99 -4.77
C LYS A 100 0.27 14.67 -4.06
N SER A 101 0.02 13.55 -4.72
CA SER A 101 0.00 12.23 -4.08
C SER A 101 1.36 11.78 -3.54
N LEU A 102 2.46 12.30 -4.08
CA LEU A 102 3.82 12.01 -3.61
C LEU A 102 4.29 12.97 -2.51
N THR A 103 3.88 14.25 -2.56
CA THR A 103 4.29 15.24 -1.57
C THR A 103 3.34 15.31 -0.38
N LEU A 104 2.18 14.65 -0.48
CA LEU A 104 1.05 14.74 0.46
C LEU A 104 0.57 16.18 0.71
N GLY A 105 0.91 17.11 -0.19
CA GLY A 105 0.64 18.54 -0.03
C GLY A 105 1.50 19.23 1.04
N LEU A 106 2.55 18.58 1.55
CA LEU A 106 3.44 19.15 2.57
C LEU A 106 4.64 19.90 1.97
N PHE A 107 5.07 19.52 0.76
CA PHE A 107 6.25 20.06 0.08
C PHE A 107 5.96 20.30 -1.41
#